data_AF-V8NWF2-F1
#
_entry.id   AF-V8NWF2-F1
#
_cell.length_a   1.000
_cell.length_b   1.000
_cell.length_c   1.000
_cell.angle_alpha   90.00
_cell.angle_beta   90.00
_cell.angle_gamma   90.00
#
_symmetry.space_group_name_H-M   'P 1'
#
loop_
_entity.id
_entity.type
_entity.pdbx_description
1 polymer ?
#
loop_
_entity_poly.entity_id
_entity_poly.type
_entity_poly.pdbx_seq_one_letter_code
_entity_poly.pdbx_strand_id
1 'polypeptide(L)'
;MGLGAVPGRQPEFREGVALAVKYAKELKCPSLYKKQLTELSSALMQLYAFRIHLMAGRFPTGAKRDAGSTEMEATFIENLKYAADILKQENLIGLLEPINNQISDPNYFLTTPQQAAAILEKVGRPSLKLQLDIFHCQIMNGNLTQNLKTYFPIIGHIQIAQVPERHEPDSPGELNFHYLFQLLESMNYSGYIGCEYKPKGKFYFMQTGRTLLYEIDYCMEDLASPATSKSGGSETSFRCRPPSAVSHAERPRTGSSASRCRRGSFLKRRMSAVSRGKSSRWLVMI
;
A
#
# COMPACT_ATOMS: atom_id res chain seq x y z
N MET A 1 18.54 -1.86 -8.87
CA MET A 1 17.45 -2.80 -9.23
C MET A 1 17.75 -4.13 -8.59
N GLY A 2 16.73 -4.87 -8.16
CA GLY A 2 16.85 -6.05 -7.28
C GLY A 2 17.81 -7.14 -7.73
N LEU A 3 18.10 -8.05 -6.80
CA LEU A 3 19.03 -9.17 -6.99
C LEU A 3 18.41 -10.53 -6.62
N GLY A 4 17.15 -10.57 -6.18
CA GLY A 4 16.54 -11.79 -5.63
C GLY A 4 16.53 -12.98 -6.58
N ALA A 5 16.35 -12.74 -7.87
CA ALA A 5 16.28 -13.74 -8.93
C ALA A 5 17.57 -13.81 -9.77
N VAL A 6 18.61 -13.04 -9.46
CA VAL A 6 19.80 -12.93 -10.32
C VAL A 6 20.82 -14.02 -9.94
N PRO A 7 21.12 -14.99 -10.82
CA PRO A 7 22.05 -16.08 -10.52
C PRO A 7 23.44 -15.55 -10.19
N GLY A 8 24.08 -16.15 -9.19
CA GLY A 8 25.40 -15.74 -8.70
C GLY A 8 25.40 -14.51 -7.79
N ARG A 9 24.25 -13.88 -7.54
CA ARG A 9 24.11 -12.69 -6.67
C ARG A 9 23.40 -12.99 -5.34
N GLN A 10 23.28 -14.27 -4.97
CA GLN A 10 22.67 -14.69 -3.72
C GLN A 10 23.32 -14.04 -2.49
N PRO A 11 24.67 -13.96 -2.35
CA PRO A 11 25.29 -13.32 -1.20
C PRO A 11 24.83 -11.87 -1.00
N GLU A 12 24.81 -11.06 -2.07
CA GLU A 12 24.41 -9.65 -1.99
C GLU A 12 22.91 -9.49 -1.75
N PHE A 13 22.08 -10.39 -2.28
CA PHE A 13 20.66 -10.43 -1.91
C PHE A 13 20.50 -10.66 -0.40
N ARG A 14 21.22 -11.64 0.17
CA ARG A 14 21.14 -11.98 1.59
C ARG A 14 21.64 -10.85 2.49
N GLU A 15 22.72 -10.16 2.08
CA GLU A 15 23.19 -8.94 2.74
C GLU A 15 22.14 -7.83 2.70
N GLY A 16 21.48 -7.64 1.56
CA GLY A 16 20.38 -6.68 1.41
C GLY A 16 19.20 -6.97 2.34
N VAL A 17 18.81 -8.26 2.47
CA VAL A 17 17.77 -8.68 3.42
C VAL A 17 18.19 -8.38 4.87
N ALA A 18 19.42 -8.72 5.25
CA ALA A 18 19.93 -8.46 6.60
C ALA A 18 19.94 -6.95 6.91
N LEU A 19 20.33 -6.12 5.95
CA LEU A 19 20.32 -4.67 6.09
C LEU A 19 18.90 -4.10 6.21
N ALA A 20 17.96 -4.59 5.40
CA ALA A 20 16.55 -4.18 5.47
C ALA A 20 15.93 -4.55 6.83
N VAL A 21 16.24 -5.73 7.36
CA VAL A 21 15.82 -6.15 8.71
C VAL A 21 16.43 -5.26 9.78
N LYS A 22 17.72 -4.91 9.67
CA LYS A 22 18.38 -3.97 10.59
C LYS A 22 17.66 -2.62 10.59
N TYR A 23 17.37 -2.04 9.43
CA TYR A 23 16.65 -0.78 9.33
C TYR A 23 15.22 -0.86 9.87
N ALA A 24 14.52 -1.95 9.59
CA ALA A 24 13.20 -2.19 10.16
C ALA A 24 13.26 -2.17 11.69
N LYS A 25 14.29 -2.76 12.32
CA LYS A 25 14.47 -2.72 13.77
C LYS A 25 14.84 -1.33 14.30
N GLU A 26 15.70 -0.61 13.60
CA GLU A 26 16.20 0.72 14.02
C GLU A 26 15.17 1.83 13.92
N LEU A 27 14.32 1.82 12.88
CA LEU A 27 13.29 2.84 12.66
C LEU A 27 12.21 2.85 13.76
N LYS A 28 12.33 2.00 14.79
CA LYS A 28 11.32 1.76 15.83
C LYS A 28 9.94 1.54 15.21
N CYS A 29 9.92 1.06 13.96
CA CYS A 29 8.83 0.37 13.33
C CYS A 29 8.24 -0.51 14.41
N PRO A 30 7.02 -0.26 14.91
CA PRO A 30 6.60 -0.87 16.14
C PRO A 30 6.90 -2.36 16.09
N SER A 31 7.90 -2.76 16.89
CA SER A 31 7.67 -3.72 17.93
C SER A 31 6.35 -3.26 18.56
N LEU A 32 5.23 -3.64 17.95
CA LEU A 32 3.94 -3.54 18.58
C LEU A 32 4.22 -4.05 19.99
N TYR A 33 4.03 -3.15 20.94
CA TYR A 33 4.48 -3.26 22.33
C TYR A 33 4.60 -4.73 22.74
N LYS A 34 5.82 -5.21 23.03
CA LYS A 34 6.07 -6.61 23.41
C LYS A 34 5.14 -7.11 24.56
N LYS A 35 4.52 -6.17 25.29
CA LYS A 35 3.52 -6.41 26.35
C LYS A 35 2.05 -6.46 25.92
N GLN A 36 1.68 -6.04 24.72
CA GLN A 36 0.27 -5.97 24.25
C GLN A 36 -0.02 -6.89 23.06
N LEU A 37 1.02 -7.40 22.39
CA LEU A 37 0.89 -8.30 21.25
C LEU A 37 0.69 -9.77 21.59
N THR A 38 1.11 -10.21 22.78
CA THR A 38 0.95 -11.61 23.20
C THR A 38 -0.52 -12.06 23.20
N GLU A 39 -1.46 -11.11 23.11
CA GLU A 39 -2.90 -11.34 23.02
C GLU A 39 -3.51 -11.01 21.64
N LEU A 40 -2.73 -10.47 20.68
CA LEU A 40 -3.27 -10.23 19.33
C LEU A 40 -3.31 -11.54 18.54
N SER A 41 -4.41 -11.77 17.84
CA SER A 41 -4.52 -12.89 16.91
C SER A 41 -3.46 -12.78 15.80
N SER A 42 -3.07 -13.92 15.23
CA SER A 42 -2.16 -14.00 14.08
C SER A 42 -2.58 -13.10 12.91
N ALA A 43 -3.89 -12.90 12.72
CA ALA A 43 -4.45 -12.01 11.72
C ALA A 43 -4.15 -10.52 11.99
N LEU A 44 -4.29 -10.07 13.24
CA LEU A 44 -3.96 -8.69 13.62
C LEU A 44 -2.46 -8.43 13.55
N MET A 45 -1.64 -9.41 13.91
CA MET A 45 -0.18 -9.33 13.75
C MET A 45 0.23 -9.06 12.30
N GLN A 46 -0.37 -9.75 11.33
CA GLN A 46 -0.07 -9.56 9.90
C GLN A 46 -0.50 -8.18 9.39
N LEU A 47 -1.58 -7.60 9.94
CA LEU A 47 -2.06 -6.29 9.54
C LEU A 47 -1.05 -5.17 9.84
N TYR A 48 -0.43 -5.24 11.02
CA TYR A 48 0.53 -4.27 11.53
C TYR A 48 1.99 -4.64 11.28
N ALA A 49 2.24 -5.80 10.65
CA ALA A 49 3.59 -6.22 10.33
C ALA A 49 4.25 -5.24 9.36
N PHE A 50 5.54 -4.99 9.60
CA PHE A 50 6.37 -4.25 8.66
C PHE A 50 6.62 -5.07 7.43
N ARG A 51 6.60 -4.39 6.29
CA ARG A 51 6.68 -5.01 4.98
C ARG A 51 7.98 -4.60 4.30
N ILE A 52 8.65 -5.57 3.67
CA ILE A 52 9.89 -5.35 2.91
C ILE A 52 9.67 -5.90 1.50
N HIS A 53 9.77 -5.05 0.48
CA HIS A 53 9.77 -5.51 -0.90
C HIS A 53 11.10 -6.21 -1.24
N LEU A 54 11.01 -7.49 -1.62
CA LEU A 54 12.10 -8.32 -2.09
C LEU A 54 12.19 -8.25 -3.62
N MET A 55 12.87 -7.23 -4.14
CA MET A 55 12.98 -7.01 -5.59
C MET A 55 13.66 -8.18 -6.30
N ALA A 56 13.02 -8.71 -7.34
CA ALA A 56 13.51 -9.85 -8.10
C ALA A 56 14.77 -9.51 -8.91
N GLY A 57 14.76 -8.40 -9.63
CA GLY A 57 15.88 -7.99 -10.49
C GLY A 57 15.63 -8.24 -11.97
N ARG A 58 16.68 -8.04 -12.76
CA ARG A 58 16.63 -8.03 -14.23
C ARG A 58 17.31 -9.25 -14.83
N PHE A 59 16.85 -9.65 -16.01
CA PHE A 59 17.61 -10.58 -16.84
C PHE A 59 19.02 -10.03 -17.13
N PRO A 60 20.08 -10.86 -17.02
CA PRO A 60 21.42 -10.46 -17.43
C PRO A 60 21.45 -10.01 -18.89
N THR A 61 22.28 -9.01 -19.19
CA THR A 61 22.42 -8.48 -20.55
C THR A 61 22.81 -9.60 -21.53
N GLY A 62 22.06 -9.74 -22.62
CA GLY A 62 22.31 -10.76 -23.65
C GLY A 62 21.79 -12.17 -23.33
N ALA A 63 21.16 -12.38 -22.15
CA ALA A 63 20.54 -13.66 -21.83
C ALA A 63 19.30 -13.91 -22.71
N LYS A 64 19.15 -15.15 -23.19
CA LYS A 64 17.88 -15.61 -23.78
C LYS A 64 16.86 -15.74 -22.65
N ARG A 65 15.72 -15.05 -22.75
CA ARG A 65 14.70 -15.00 -21.69
C ARG A 65 14.23 -16.40 -21.28
N ASP A 66 13.99 -17.30 -22.24
CA ASP A 66 13.44 -18.63 -21.95
C ASP A 66 14.39 -19.48 -21.10
N ALA A 67 15.66 -19.58 -21.50
CA ALA A 67 16.67 -20.34 -20.75
C ALA A 67 17.03 -19.67 -19.42
N GLY A 68 17.17 -18.34 -19.43
CA GLY A 68 17.45 -17.56 -18.22
C GLY A 68 16.31 -17.60 -17.21
N SER A 69 15.05 -17.75 -17.65
CA SER A 69 13.88 -17.71 -16.77
C SER A 69 13.90 -18.84 -15.75
N THR A 70 14.26 -20.06 -16.15
CA THR A 70 14.28 -21.22 -15.25
C THR A 70 15.32 -21.08 -14.13
N GLU A 71 16.53 -20.66 -14.50
CA GLU A 71 17.63 -20.45 -13.52
C GLU A 71 17.33 -19.29 -12.58
N MET A 72 16.78 -18.19 -13.10
CA MET A 72 16.36 -17.04 -12.31
C MET A 72 15.24 -17.40 -11.34
N GLU A 73 14.25 -18.19 -11.78
CA GLU A 73 13.16 -18.65 -10.92
C GLU A 73 13.68 -19.53 -9.78
N ALA A 74 14.55 -20.50 -10.09
CA ALA A 74 15.16 -21.37 -9.09
C ALA A 74 15.95 -20.56 -8.05
N THR A 75 16.77 -19.61 -8.52
CA THR A 75 17.51 -18.67 -7.67
C THR A 75 16.56 -17.85 -6.79
N PHE A 76 15.46 -17.35 -7.37
CA PHE A 76 14.51 -16.54 -6.62
C PHE A 76 13.80 -17.34 -5.54
N ILE A 77 13.35 -18.56 -5.83
CA ILE A 77 12.73 -19.44 -4.83
C ILE A 77 13.69 -19.73 -3.67
N GLU A 78 14.97 -20.02 -3.96
CA GLU A 78 15.99 -20.24 -2.94
C GLU A 78 16.14 -19.00 -2.02
N ASN A 79 16.35 -17.84 -2.64
CA ASN A 79 16.52 -16.57 -1.92
C ASN A 79 15.27 -16.17 -1.12
N LEU A 80 14.08 -16.40 -1.66
CA LEU A 80 12.82 -16.13 -0.97
C LEU A 80 12.61 -17.04 0.23
N LYS A 81 13.00 -18.33 0.14
CA LYS A 81 12.98 -19.24 1.30
C LYS A 81 13.90 -18.73 2.41
N TYR A 82 15.12 -18.34 2.06
CA TYR A 82 16.07 -17.73 3.00
C TYR A 82 15.50 -16.45 3.65
N ALA A 83 14.98 -15.52 2.83
CA ALA A 83 14.42 -14.27 3.33
C ALA A 83 13.21 -14.53 4.24
N ALA A 84 12.31 -15.44 3.85
CA ALA A 84 11.12 -15.79 4.62
C ALA A 84 11.45 -16.29 6.03
N ASP A 85 12.50 -17.09 6.18
CA ASP A 85 12.92 -17.65 7.47
C ASP A 85 13.48 -16.55 8.39
N ILE A 86 14.24 -15.59 7.86
CA ILE A 86 14.74 -14.43 8.62
C ILE A 86 13.58 -13.49 9.00
N LEU A 87 12.74 -13.13 8.03
CA LEU A 87 11.63 -12.21 8.24
C LEU A 87 10.64 -12.75 9.29
N LYS A 88 10.41 -14.06 9.29
CA LYS A 88 9.56 -14.73 10.29
C LYS A 88 10.08 -14.55 11.71
N GLN A 89 11.40 -14.62 11.94
CA GLN A 89 11.98 -14.44 13.28
C GLN A 89 11.73 -13.03 13.83
N GLU A 90 11.60 -12.05 12.95
CA GLU A 90 11.44 -10.64 13.29
C GLU A 90 9.99 -10.15 13.14
N ASN A 91 9.04 -11.05 12.86
CA ASN A 91 7.62 -10.73 12.59
C ASN A 91 7.42 -9.73 11.44
N LEU A 92 8.24 -9.86 10.40
CA LEU A 92 8.19 -9.06 9.17
C LEU A 92 7.52 -9.85 8.04
N ILE A 93 6.95 -9.11 7.08
CA ILE A 93 6.38 -9.67 5.85
C ILE A 93 7.24 -9.27 4.66
N GLY A 94 7.63 -10.24 3.84
CA GLY A 94 8.25 -10.01 2.54
C GLY A 94 7.18 -9.81 1.47
N LEU A 95 7.38 -8.84 0.60
CA LEU A 95 6.49 -8.55 -0.52
C LEU A 95 7.18 -8.85 -1.84
N LEU A 96 6.46 -9.51 -2.75
CA LEU A 96 6.84 -9.66 -4.14
C LEU A 96 5.98 -8.74 -4.99
N GLU A 97 6.60 -7.84 -5.74
CA GLU A 97 5.92 -6.91 -6.62
C GLU A 97 6.22 -7.25 -8.08
N PRO A 98 5.20 -7.63 -8.88
CA PRO A 98 5.34 -7.68 -10.32
C PRO A 98 5.46 -6.28 -10.91
N ILE A 99 6.50 -6.02 -11.70
CA ILE A 99 6.74 -4.74 -12.37
C ILE A 99 6.52 -4.92 -13.88
N ASN A 100 5.79 -4.00 -14.51
CA ASN A 100 5.52 -4.10 -15.94
C ASN A 100 6.82 -3.96 -16.76
N ASN A 101 6.96 -4.82 -17.78
CA ASN A 101 8.08 -4.80 -18.71
C ASN A 101 7.76 -4.09 -20.03
N GLN A 102 6.61 -3.42 -20.12
CA GLN A 102 6.23 -2.65 -21.30
C GLN A 102 6.81 -1.24 -21.24
N ILE A 103 6.72 -0.58 -20.07
CA ILE A 103 7.14 0.81 -19.93
C ILE A 103 8.06 1.06 -18.73
N SER A 104 7.93 0.31 -17.63
CA SER A 104 8.65 0.59 -16.38
C SER A 104 10.03 -0.04 -16.35
N ASP A 105 10.14 -1.33 -16.64
CA ASP A 105 11.44 -1.99 -16.75
C ASP A 105 11.41 -3.17 -17.74
N PRO A 106 11.81 -2.93 -19.00
CA PRO A 106 11.74 -3.95 -20.05
C PRO A 106 12.40 -5.28 -19.72
N ASN A 107 13.41 -5.29 -18.85
CA ASN A 107 14.19 -6.49 -18.52
C ASN A 107 13.88 -7.06 -17.14
N TYR A 108 12.82 -6.61 -16.46
CA TYR A 108 12.48 -7.14 -15.14
C TYR A 108 11.98 -8.58 -15.21
N PHE A 109 12.37 -9.39 -14.23
CA PHE A 109 12.07 -10.83 -14.19
C PHE A 109 10.63 -11.14 -13.79
N LEU A 110 10.12 -10.48 -12.74
CA LEU A 110 8.81 -10.76 -12.16
C LEU A 110 7.79 -9.76 -12.70
N THR A 111 6.96 -10.15 -13.66
CA THR A 111 6.18 -9.18 -14.45
C THR A 111 4.67 -9.29 -14.34
N THR A 112 4.15 -10.42 -13.83
CA THR A 112 2.70 -10.63 -13.70
C THR A 112 2.32 -11.13 -12.30
N PRO A 113 1.11 -10.81 -11.79
CA PRO A 113 0.57 -11.39 -10.57
C PRO A 113 0.48 -12.93 -10.62
N GLN A 114 0.21 -13.50 -11.79
CA GLN A 114 0.18 -14.94 -12.05
C GLN A 114 1.54 -15.58 -11.73
N GLN A 115 2.62 -15.00 -12.25
CA GLN A 115 3.98 -15.48 -12.01
C GLN A 115 4.35 -15.36 -10.51
N ALA A 116 4.02 -14.23 -9.88
CA ALA A 116 4.28 -14.04 -8.45
C ALA A 116 3.50 -15.02 -7.57
N ALA A 117 2.22 -15.29 -7.90
CA ALA A 117 1.41 -16.28 -7.19
C ALA A 117 2.02 -17.69 -7.28
N ALA A 118 2.45 -18.10 -8.48
CA ALA A 118 3.10 -19.40 -8.69
C ALA A 118 4.41 -19.52 -7.90
N ILE A 119 5.21 -18.46 -7.83
CA ILE A 119 6.44 -18.43 -7.03
C ILE A 119 6.13 -18.49 -5.52
N LEU A 120 5.16 -17.72 -5.05
CA LEU A 120 4.72 -17.74 -3.64
C LEU A 120 4.25 -19.13 -3.22
N GLU A 121 3.50 -19.82 -4.09
CA GLU A 121 3.08 -21.20 -3.89
C GLU A 121 4.28 -22.15 -3.77
N LYS A 122 5.23 -22.09 -4.71
CA LYS A 122 6.47 -22.91 -4.68
C LYS A 122 7.35 -22.65 -3.46
N VAL A 123 7.36 -21.41 -2.95
CA VAL A 123 8.10 -21.07 -1.73
C VAL A 123 7.39 -21.60 -0.49
N GLY A 124 6.06 -21.53 -0.44
CA GLY A 124 5.25 -22.13 0.63
C GLY A 124 5.55 -21.50 2.00
N ARG A 125 5.65 -20.16 2.07
CA ARG A 125 5.94 -19.42 3.32
C ARG A 125 4.91 -18.31 3.53
N PRO A 126 4.17 -18.30 4.67
CA PRO A 126 3.15 -17.29 4.94
C PRO A 126 3.72 -15.90 5.27
N SER A 127 5.01 -15.82 5.58
CA SER A 127 5.73 -14.54 5.75
C SER A 127 6.02 -13.84 4.42
N LEU A 128 5.65 -14.42 3.28
CA LEU A 128 5.71 -13.79 1.98
C LEU A 128 4.31 -13.57 1.40
N LYS A 129 4.11 -12.41 0.79
CA LYS A 129 2.84 -11.98 0.21
C LYS A 129 3.04 -11.26 -1.11
N LEU A 130 1.97 -11.12 -1.88
CA LEU A 130 1.94 -10.33 -3.11
C LEU A 130 1.77 -8.84 -2.78
N GLN A 131 2.60 -7.98 -3.37
CA GLN A 131 2.32 -6.56 -3.51
C GLN A 131 1.71 -6.34 -4.89
N LEU A 132 0.43 -5.97 -4.91
CA LEU A 132 -0.30 -5.74 -6.16
C LEU A 132 -0.35 -4.24 -6.44
N ASP A 133 0.61 -3.74 -7.23
CA ASP A 133 0.51 -2.41 -7.82
C ASP A 133 -0.50 -2.44 -8.99
N ILE A 134 -1.58 -1.68 -8.85
CA ILE A 134 -2.65 -1.55 -9.85
C ILE A 134 -2.11 -0.99 -11.17
N PHE A 135 -1.13 -0.09 -11.13
CA PHE A 135 -0.51 0.49 -12.32
C PHE A 135 0.20 -0.60 -13.14
N HIS A 136 1.06 -1.39 -12.50
CA HIS A 136 1.76 -2.49 -13.17
C HIS A 136 0.79 -3.57 -13.66
N CYS A 137 -0.20 -3.93 -12.84
CA CYS A 137 -1.20 -4.94 -13.20
C CYS A 137 -2.06 -4.51 -14.41
N GLN A 138 -2.50 -3.25 -14.47
CA GLN A 138 -3.29 -2.75 -15.58
C GLN A 138 -2.53 -2.85 -16.90
N ILE A 139 -1.27 -2.39 -16.93
CA ILE A 139 -0.44 -2.38 -18.14
C ILE A 139 -0.13 -3.80 -18.64
N MET A 140 0.07 -4.75 -17.73
CA MET A 140 0.47 -6.12 -18.10
C MET A 140 -0.72 -7.03 -18.39
N ASN A 141 -1.75 -6.98 -17.55
CA ASN A 141 -2.80 -8.01 -17.52
C ASN A 141 -4.22 -7.42 -17.61
N GLY A 142 -4.41 -6.13 -17.33
CA GLY A 142 -5.73 -5.53 -17.20
C GLY A 142 -6.62 -6.31 -16.22
N ASN A 143 -7.90 -6.43 -16.55
CA ASN A 143 -8.87 -7.30 -15.86
C ASN A 143 -8.82 -7.17 -14.32
N LEU A 144 -8.69 -5.93 -13.83
CA LEU A 144 -8.36 -5.62 -12.44
C LEU A 144 -9.35 -6.23 -11.45
N THR A 145 -10.65 -6.21 -11.76
CA THR A 145 -11.67 -6.80 -10.89
C THR A 145 -11.42 -8.28 -10.64
N GLN A 146 -11.14 -9.04 -11.69
CA GLN A 146 -10.91 -10.47 -11.56
C GLN A 146 -9.55 -10.75 -10.93
N ASN A 147 -8.50 -10.04 -11.32
CA ASN A 147 -7.17 -10.20 -10.73
C ASN A 147 -7.20 -9.90 -9.22
N LEU A 148 -7.87 -8.82 -8.81
CA LEU A 148 -8.06 -8.49 -7.40
C LEU A 148 -8.74 -9.62 -6.63
N LYS A 149 -9.86 -10.16 -7.15
CA LYS A 149 -10.57 -11.29 -6.52
C LYS A 149 -9.72 -12.55 -6.46
N THR A 150 -9.05 -12.90 -7.55
CA THR A 150 -8.21 -14.10 -7.66
C THR A 150 -7.05 -14.06 -6.66
N TYR A 151 -6.36 -12.92 -6.56
CA TYR A 151 -5.16 -12.81 -5.74
C TYR A 151 -5.41 -12.28 -4.32
N PHE A 152 -6.63 -11.85 -4.00
CA PHE A 152 -6.99 -11.33 -2.67
C PHE A 152 -6.42 -12.13 -1.48
N PRO A 153 -6.47 -13.49 -1.47
CA PRO A 153 -5.98 -14.26 -0.31
C PRO A 153 -4.47 -14.13 -0.04
N ILE A 154 -3.69 -13.76 -1.06
CA ILE A 154 -2.22 -13.67 -0.98
C ILE A 154 -1.71 -12.23 -1.01
N ILE A 155 -2.58 -11.23 -1.20
CA ILE A 155 -2.21 -9.81 -1.19
C ILE A 155 -1.79 -9.40 0.22
N GLY A 156 -0.59 -8.84 0.33
CA GLY A 156 -0.05 -8.22 1.54
C GLY A 156 -0.05 -6.70 1.50
N HIS A 157 -0.05 -6.11 0.29
CA HIS A 157 -0.08 -4.66 0.07
C HIS A 157 -0.62 -4.34 -1.32
N ILE A 158 -1.23 -3.16 -1.47
CA ILE A 158 -1.73 -2.63 -2.73
C ILE A 158 -1.12 -1.24 -2.94
N GLN A 159 -0.70 -0.95 -4.16
CA GLN A 159 -0.29 0.38 -4.57
C GLN A 159 -1.14 0.87 -5.74
N ILE A 160 -1.22 2.19 -5.88
CA ILE A 160 -2.02 2.84 -6.92
C ILE A 160 -1.26 3.99 -7.58
N ALA A 161 -1.45 4.09 -8.89
CA ALA A 161 -1.16 5.26 -9.70
C ALA A 161 -2.02 5.20 -10.97
N GLN A 162 -2.33 6.37 -11.55
CA GLN A 162 -3.11 6.44 -12.78
C GLN A 162 -2.32 5.94 -13.99
N VAL A 163 -3.00 5.31 -14.95
CA VAL A 163 -2.43 4.82 -16.21
C VAL A 163 -2.84 5.76 -17.34
N PRO A 164 -1.93 6.07 -18.30
CA PRO A 164 -0.60 5.48 -18.50
C PRO A 164 0.57 6.20 -17.82
N GLU A 165 0.38 7.44 -17.36
CA GLU A 165 1.49 8.34 -17.02
C GLU A 165 2.03 8.20 -15.58
N ARG A 166 1.43 7.31 -14.76
CA ARG A 166 1.77 7.06 -13.35
C ARG A 166 1.60 8.29 -12.46
N HIS A 167 0.56 9.08 -12.71
CA HIS A 167 0.21 10.27 -11.92
C HIS A 167 -0.82 9.95 -10.82
N GLU A 168 -1.29 10.98 -10.11
CA GLU A 168 -2.29 10.88 -9.07
C GLU A 168 -3.53 10.06 -9.52
N PRO A 169 -4.17 9.27 -8.65
CA PRO A 169 -5.34 8.46 -9.00
C PRO A 169 -6.54 9.24 -9.57
N ASP A 170 -6.68 10.52 -9.24
CA ASP A 170 -7.71 11.43 -9.73
C ASP A 170 -7.32 12.19 -11.01
N SER A 171 -6.08 12.02 -11.47
CA SER A 171 -5.64 12.61 -12.74
C SER A 171 -6.32 11.93 -13.95
N PRO A 172 -6.41 12.60 -15.11
CA PRO A 172 -6.94 11.98 -16.33
C PRO A 172 -6.17 10.72 -16.69
N GLY A 173 -6.91 9.64 -16.95
CA GLY A 173 -6.39 8.34 -17.35
C GLY A 173 -7.50 7.32 -17.53
N GLU A 174 -7.12 6.06 -17.68
CA GLU A 174 -8.06 4.98 -18.01
C GLU A 174 -8.68 4.26 -16.81
N LEU A 175 -8.16 4.46 -15.59
CA LEU A 175 -8.62 3.77 -14.41
C LEU A 175 -9.66 4.55 -13.61
N ASN A 176 -10.76 3.87 -13.28
CA ASN A 176 -11.77 4.36 -12.33
C ASN A 176 -11.45 3.90 -10.90
N PHE A 177 -10.71 4.72 -10.15
CA PHE A 177 -10.34 4.40 -8.78
C PHE A 177 -11.50 4.39 -7.79
N HIS A 178 -12.57 5.15 -8.04
CA HIS A 178 -13.77 5.08 -7.21
C HIS A 178 -14.35 3.66 -7.19
N TYR A 179 -14.50 3.05 -8.37
CA TYR A 179 -14.94 1.66 -8.50
C TYR A 179 -13.96 0.69 -7.83
N LEU A 180 -12.65 0.87 -8.02
CA LEU A 180 -11.64 -0.01 -7.43
C LEU A 180 -11.65 0.05 -5.89
N PHE A 181 -11.83 1.23 -5.30
CA PHE A 181 -11.95 1.36 -3.84
C PHE A 181 -13.23 0.70 -3.32
N GLN A 182 -14.37 0.89 -3.98
CA GLN A 182 -15.60 0.18 -3.60
C GLN A 182 -15.44 -1.35 -3.68
N LEU A 183 -14.73 -1.84 -4.70
CA LEU A 183 -14.42 -3.24 -4.84
C LEU A 183 -13.55 -3.74 -3.67
N LEU A 184 -12.48 -3.02 -3.31
CA LEU A 184 -11.63 -3.34 -2.16
C LEU A 184 -12.40 -3.34 -0.83
N GLU A 185 -13.30 -2.36 -0.64
CA GLU A 185 -14.18 -2.29 0.53
C GLU A 185 -15.11 -3.51 0.58
N SER A 186 -15.71 -3.89 -0.56
CA SER A 186 -16.60 -5.07 -0.64
C SER A 186 -15.90 -6.40 -0.33
N MET A 187 -14.58 -6.47 -0.56
CA MET A 187 -13.75 -7.64 -0.23
C MET A 187 -13.20 -7.57 1.20
N ASN A 188 -13.52 -6.53 1.97
CA ASN A 188 -12.99 -6.26 3.31
C ASN A 188 -11.46 -6.12 3.33
N TYR A 189 -10.87 -5.46 2.33
CA TYR A 189 -9.45 -5.11 2.38
C TYR A 189 -9.17 -4.15 3.54
N SER A 190 -8.36 -4.57 4.50
CA SER A 190 -8.02 -3.78 5.68
C SER A 190 -6.59 -3.22 5.67
N GLY A 191 -5.80 -3.56 4.64
CA GLY A 191 -4.42 -3.12 4.51
C GLY A 191 -4.29 -1.66 4.08
N TYR A 192 -3.05 -1.16 4.09
CA TYR A 192 -2.74 0.17 3.56
C TYR A 192 -2.70 0.16 2.02
N ILE A 193 -3.16 1.26 1.43
CA ILE A 193 -2.98 1.55 0.00
C ILE A 193 -1.83 2.54 -0.14
N GLY A 194 -0.77 2.14 -0.85
CA GLY A 194 0.39 2.98 -1.13
C GLY A 194 0.16 3.88 -2.35
N CYS A 195 0.45 5.17 -2.22
CA CYS A 195 0.35 6.14 -3.32
C CYS A 195 1.69 6.28 -4.05
N GLU A 196 2.04 5.30 -4.88
CA GLU A 196 3.27 5.31 -5.67
C GLU A 196 3.06 5.95 -7.05
N TYR A 197 2.83 7.26 -7.06
CA TYR A 197 2.68 8.05 -8.28
C TYR A 197 3.71 9.19 -8.37
N LYS A 198 3.89 9.71 -9.59
CA LYS A 198 4.62 10.94 -9.89
C LYS A 198 3.64 12.11 -9.86
N PRO A 199 3.69 13.00 -8.87
CA PRO A 199 2.74 14.10 -8.81
C PRO A 199 2.92 15.07 -9.96
N LYS A 200 1.82 15.57 -10.52
CA LYS A 200 1.87 16.67 -11.51
C LYS A 200 2.10 18.03 -10.86
N GLY A 201 1.66 18.21 -9.62
CA GLY A 201 1.75 19.46 -8.88
C GLY A 201 3.03 19.63 -8.07
N LYS A 202 3.30 20.86 -7.61
CA LYS A 202 4.28 21.11 -6.54
C LYS A 202 3.69 20.65 -5.21
N PHE A 203 4.37 19.75 -4.50
CA PHE A 203 4.03 19.44 -3.12
C PHE A 203 4.27 20.66 -2.23
N TYR A 204 3.21 21.17 -1.61
CA TYR A 204 3.36 22.09 -0.48
C TYR A 204 3.40 21.24 0.79
N PHE A 205 4.58 21.13 1.40
CA PHE A 205 4.70 20.56 2.75
C PHE A 205 4.01 21.49 3.74
N MET A 206 2.75 21.21 4.07
CA MET A 206 2.15 21.75 5.28
C MET A 206 2.60 20.87 6.44
N GLN A 207 3.63 21.30 7.16
CA GLN A 207 4.13 20.63 8.35
C GLN A 207 3.15 20.87 9.52
N THR A 208 2.02 20.18 9.52
CA THR A 208 1.21 19.98 10.72
C THR A 208 1.53 18.60 11.27
N GLY A 209 2.16 18.56 12.45
CA GLY A 209 2.60 17.38 13.21
C GLY A 209 2.19 15.98 12.75
N ARG A 210 3.22 15.18 12.42
CA ARG A 210 3.30 13.70 12.37
C ARG A 210 2.10 12.96 11.74
N THR A 211 2.35 12.50 10.51
CA THR A 211 1.54 11.66 9.60
C THR A 211 0.91 12.49 8.48
N LEU A 212 1.45 12.35 7.27
CA LEU A 212 0.82 12.81 6.03
C LEU A 212 -0.34 11.84 5.74
N LEU A 213 -1.57 12.27 6.02
CA LEU A 213 -2.77 11.60 5.57
C LEU A 213 -3.36 12.47 4.47
N TYR A 214 -3.44 11.95 3.25
CA TYR A 214 -4.29 12.55 2.23
C TYR A 214 -5.71 12.02 2.49
N GLU A 215 -6.60 12.90 2.93
CA GLU A 215 -8.03 12.65 2.87
C GLU A 215 -8.45 12.92 1.42
N ILE A 216 -8.61 11.85 0.63
CA ILE A 216 -9.28 11.97 -0.66
C ILE A 216 -10.78 12.04 -0.35
N ASP A 217 -11.27 13.26 -0.07
CA ASP A 217 -12.69 13.52 0.11
C ASP A 217 -13.40 13.38 -1.25
N TYR A 218 -13.96 12.19 -1.50
CA TYR A 218 -14.99 12.04 -2.52
C TYR A 218 -16.32 12.53 -1.93
N CYS A 219 -16.75 13.73 -2.30
CA CYS A 219 -18.09 14.21 -1.96
C CYS A 219 -19.13 13.45 -2.82
N MET A 220 -19.89 12.57 -2.17
CA MET A 220 -20.92 11.71 -2.79
C MET A 220 -22.25 12.43 -2.98
N GLU A 221 -22.28 13.61 -3.60
CA GLU A 221 -23.55 14.35 -3.80
C GLU A 221 -24.00 14.54 -5.26
N ASP A 222 -23.14 14.38 -6.27
CA ASP A 222 -23.50 14.82 -7.63
C ASP A 222 -23.94 13.73 -8.64
N LEU A 223 -24.22 12.50 -8.20
CA LEU A 223 -24.69 11.42 -9.11
C LEU A 223 -26.16 11.02 -8.93
N ALA A 224 -26.96 11.82 -8.23
CA ALA A 224 -28.39 11.55 -8.06
C ALA A 224 -29.27 12.59 -8.79
N SER A 225 -29.38 12.51 -10.12
CA SER A 225 -30.65 12.58 -10.88
C SER A 225 -30.43 12.76 -12.39
N PRO A 226 -31.12 12.00 -13.27
CA PRO A 226 -31.26 12.34 -14.67
C PRO A 226 -32.52 13.19 -14.87
N ALA A 227 -32.40 14.44 -15.34
CA ALA A 227 -33.33 15.03 -16.31
C ALA A 227 -33.10 16.53 -16.57
N THR A 228 -33.17 16.84 -17.86
CA THR A 228 -33.55 18.09 -18.52
C THR A 228 -32.48 19.13 -18.82
N SER A 229 -32.55 19.53 -20.09
CA SER A 229 -31.72 20.45 -20.84
C SER A 229 -31.63 21.85 -20.25
N LYS A 230 -30.45 22.45 -20.33
CA LYS A 230 -30.23 23.75 -21.01
C LYS A 230 -28.74 24.04 -21.14
N SER A 231 -28.43 24.65 -22.28
CA SER A 231 -27.15 25.18 -22.74
C SER A 231 -26.46 26.10 -21.73
N GLY A 232 -25.13 25.97 -21.61
CA GLY A 232 -24.27 26.98 -21.00
C GLY A 232 -22.95 26.36 -20.54
N GLY A 233 -21.86 26.64 -21.24
CA GLY A 233 -20.53 26.26 -20.77
C GLY A 233 -20.21 27.00 -19.47
N SER A 234 -19.70 26.26 -18.49
CA SER A 234 -19.04 26.84 -17.32
C SER A 234 -17.85 25.96 -16.96
N GLU A 235 -16.65 26.53 -17.06
CA GLU A 235 -15.42 26.00 -16.50
C GLU A 235 -15.62 25.61 -15.02
N THR A 236 -15.43 24.35 -14.68
CA THR A 236 -15.40 23.90 -13.28
C THR A 236 -13.98 24.01 -12.77
N SER A 237 -13.61 25.19 -12.26
CA SER A 237 -12.42 25.35 -11.43
C SER A 237 -12.69 24.78 -10.03
N PHE A 238 -12.01 23.70 -9.64
CA PHE A 238 -12.07 23.18 -8.27
C PHE A 238 -10.92 23.79 -7.44
N ARG A 239 -11.28 24.56 -6.41
CA ARG A 239 -10.33 25.08 -5.41
C ARG A 239 -10.21 24.08 -4.26
N CYS A 240 -9.00 23.63 -3.96
CA CYS A 240 -8.67 23.07 -2.66
C CYS A 240 -8.95 24.12 -1.58
N ARG A 241 -9.90 23.86 -0.66
CA ARG A 241 -10.02 24.63 0.57
C ARG A 241 -9.21 23.93 1.67
N PRO A 242 -8.33 24.64 2.40
CA PRO A 242 -7.76 24.09 3.62
C PRO A 242 -8.88 23.82 4.64
N PRO A 243 -8.69 22.86 5.57
CA PRO A 243 -9.67 22.56 6.61
C PRO A 243 -9.99 23.84 7.40
N SER A 244 -11.28 24.08 7.60
CA SER A 244 -11.74 25.22 8.39
C SER A 244 -11.19 25.10 9.81
N ALA A 245 -10.46 26.13 10.26
CA ALA A 245 -10.07 26.26 11.65
C ALA A 245 -11.36 26.38 12.48
N VAL A 246 -11.65 25.36 13.29
CA VAL A 246 -12.69 25.45 14.32
C VAL A 246 -12.21 26.49 15.33
N SER A 247 -12.77 27.69 15.27
CA SER A 247 -12.54 28.72 16.28
C SER A 247 -13.27 28.33 17.56
N HIS A 248 -12.53 27.83 18.56
CA HIS A 248 -13.01 27.88 19.93
C HIS A 248 -12.73 29.29 20.48
N ALA A 249 -13.77 30.12 20.49
CA ALA A 249 -13.77 31.35 21.26
C ALA A 249 -13.78 31.00 22.76
N GLU A 250 -12.63 31.08 23.42
CA GLU A 250 -12.53 31.04 24.88
C GLU A 250 -13.09 32.33 25.47
N ARG A 251 -14.10 32.23 26.34
CA ARG A 251 -14.42 33.28 27.31
C ARG A 251 -13.67 32.98 28.61
N PRO A 252 -13.04 33.97 29.27
CA PRO A 252 -12.30 33.71 30.49
C PRO A 252 -13.27 33.57 31.68
N ARG A 253 -13.11 32.51 32.49
CA ARG A 253 -13.61 32.48 33.87
C ARG A 253 -12.47 32.10 34.81
N THR A 254 -12.11 33.08 35.63
CA THR A 254 -11.28 32.97 36.83
C THR A 254 -11.98 32.14 37.91
N GLY A 255 -11.26 31.30 38.64
CA GLY A 255 -11.75 30.77 39.94
C GLY A 255 -11.23 29.40 40.36
N SER A 256 -10.18 29.43 41.21
CA SER A 256 -9.88 28.52 42.33
C SER A 256 -10.74 27.25 42.55
N SER A 257 -10.10 26.08 42.54
CA SER A 257 -9.91 25.23 43.74
C SER A 257 -9.56 23.78 43.37
N ALA A 258 -8.72 23.17 44.21
CA ALA A 258 -8.12 21.86 44.01
C ALA A 258 -9.11 20.70 44.15
N SER A 259 -8.99 19.69 43.28
CA SER A 259 -9.26 18.29 43.66
C SER A 259 -8.55 17.31 42.71
N ARG A 260 -7.97 16.27 43.32
CA ARG A 260 -7.27 15.14 42.68
C ARG A 260 -8.12 14.51 41.56
N CYS A 261 -7.52 14.25 40.39
CA CYS A 261 -8.05 13.25 39.47
C CYS A 261 -6.95 12.33 38.93
N ARG A 262 -7.29 11.05 38.94
CA ARG A 262 -6.42 9.87 38.77
C ARG A 262 -5.84 9.79 37.36
N ARG A 263 -4.64 9.20 37.26
CA ARG A 263 -4.09 8.66 36.00
C ARG A 263 -5.11 7.68 35.42
N GLY A 264 -5.69 8.03 34.27
CA GLY A 264 -6.66 7.22 33.52
C GLY A 264 -6.19 7.07 32.08
N SER A 265 -5.96 5.82 31.70
CA SER A 265 -5.72 5.26 30.37
C SER A 265 -6.43 5.95 29.19
N PHE A 266 -5.68 6.39 28.17
CA PHE A 266 -6.22 6.65 26.83
C PHE A 266 -6.12 5.37 25.99
N LEU A 267 -7.12 4.51 26.14
CA LEU A 267 -7.34 3.35 25.28
C LEU A 267 -7.94 3.85 23.96
N LYS A 268 -7.36 3.42 22.84
CA LYS A 268 -7.85 3.64 21.46
C LYS A 268 -9.36 3.41 21.38
N ARG A 269 -10.11 4.44 20.96
CA ARG A 269 -11.51 4.25 20.55
C ARG A 269 -11.56 3.36 19.31
N ARG A 270 -12.22 2.21 19.44
CA ARG A 270 -12.90 1.51 18.35
C ARG A 270 -13.78 2.52 17.61
N MET A 271 -13.63 2.65 16.30
CA MET A 271 -14.68 3.25 15.47
C MET A 271 -15.80 2.23 15.35
N SER A 272 -16.79 2.35 16.24
CA SER A 272 -18.13 1.83 16.00
C SER A 272 -18.77 2.70 14.93
N ALA A 273 -19.27 2.08 13.86
CA ALA A 273 -20.21 2.72 12.96
C ALA A 273 -21.44 3.21 13.75
N VAL A 274 -22.04 4.31 13.28
CA VAL A 274 -23.48 4.66 13.27
C VAL A 274 -23.65 6.18 13.47
N SER A 275 -23.84 6.91 12.37
CA SER A 275 -25.13 7.50 11.98
C SER A 275 -24.95 8.66 10.97
N ARG A 276 -25.69 8.56 9.86
CA ARG A 276 -26.00 9.59 8.85
C ARG A 276 -24.81 10.23 8.10
N GLY A 277 -24.57 9.71 6.88
CA GLY A 277 -23.60 10.23 5.89
C GLY A 277 -22.44 9.26 5.67
N LYS A 278 -22.53 8.39 4.65
CA LYS A 278 -21.50 7.38 4.36
C LYS A 278 -20.30 8.03 3.65
N SER A 279 -19.26 8.37 4.39
CA SER A 279 -17.91 8.58 3.88
C SER A 279 -17.04 7.38 4.31
N SER A 280 -16.59 6.58 3.35
CA SER A 280 -15.63 5.50 3.58
C SER A 280 -14.23 6.14 3.65
N ARG A 281 -13.64 6.20 4.86
CA ARG A 281 -12.30 6.77 5.07
C ARG A 281 -11.23 5.74 4.79
N TRP A 282 -10.41 5.98 3.77
CA TRP A 282 -9.20 5.19 3.50
C TRP A 282 -8.01 5.76 4.24
N LEU A 283 -7.19 4.88 4.81
CA LEU A 283 -5.89 5.26 5.36
C LEU A 283 -4.85 5.13 4.23
N VAL A 284 -4.58 6.27 3.57
CA VAL A 284 -3.59 6.39 2.51
C VAL A 284 -2.23 6.72 3.13
N MET A 285 -1.21 5.92 2.82
CA MET A 285 0.17 6.20 3.22
C MET A 285 1.00 6.52 1.97
N ILE A 286 1.73 7.63 2.02
CA ILE A 286 2.87 7.93 1.12
C ILE A 286 4.14 7.46 1.79
#